data_AF-A0A7V3KEA0-F1
#
_entry.id   AF-A0A7V3KEA0-F1
#
_cell.length_a   1.000
_cell.length_b   1.000
_cell.length_c   1.000
_cell.angle_alpha   90.00
_cell.angle_beta   90.00
_cell.angle_gamma   90.00
#
_symmetry.space_group_name_H-M   'P 1'
#
loop_
_entity.id
_entity.type
_entity.pdbx_description
1 polymer ?
#
loop_
_entity_poly.entity_id
_entity_poly.type
_entity_poly.pdbx_seq_one_letter_code
_entity_poly.pdbx_strand_id
1 'polypeptide(L)'
;MTRANIVSLALLISGLLMSLTAMVLLRPGGKRIRASLVAGLCVAFGNFLLEAIASHYDIYYVQGLLPVLNSPLCRNIAWVFLGMAFVLCSELTKSMPHPRLSLVLYILIAIIIGLLSDYLGTRWLDFMSLGKNGNWLIIFFIWATLVPATVLVYKIFSRD
;
A
#
# COMPACT_ATOMS: atom_id res chain seq x y z
N MET A 1 -26.21 -9.82 10.28
CA MET A 1 -25.11 -10.37 9.46
C MET A 1 -24.06 -10.93 10.41
N THR A 2 -23.89 -12.24 10.46
CA THR A 2 -23.00 -12.91 11.43
C THR A 2 -21.54 -12.72 11.05
N ARG A 3 -20.62 -12.65 12.03
CA ARG A 3 -19.16 -12.48 11.80
C ARG A 3 -18.58 -13.46 10.77
N ALA A 4 -19.18 -14.65 10.64
CA ALA A 4 -18.84 -15.64 9.62
C ALA A 4 -18.99 -15.13 8.17
N ASN A 5 -20.00 -14.30 7.88
CA ASN A 5 -20.24 -13.79 6.52
C ASN A 5 -19.21 -12.74 6.09
N ILE A 6 -18.67 -11.99 7.04
CA ILE A 6 -17.64 -10.96 6.78
C ILE A 6 -16.28 -11.64 6.55
N VAL A 7 -15.97 -12.70 7.30
CA VAL A 7 -14.75 -13.51 7.11
C VAL A 7 -14.77 -14.21 5.76
N SER A 8 -15.90 -14.82 5.38
CA SER A 8 -16.06 -15.44 4.07
C SER A 8 -15.91 -14.41 2.94
N LEU A 9 -16.44 -13.19 3.10
CA LEU A 9 -16.31 -12.13 2.10
C LEU A 9 -14.87 -11.61 1.96
N ALA A 10 -14.15 -11.44 3.07
CA ALA A 10 -12.75 -11.00 3.05
C ALA A 10 -11.82 -12.06 2.45
N LEU A 11 -12.06 -13.34 2.74
CA LEU A 11 -11.35 -14.46 2.10
C LEU A 11 -11.68 -14.57 0.62
N LEU A 12 -12.93 -14.31 0.24
CA LEU A 12 -13.36 -14.29 -1.16
C LEU A 12 -12.65 -13.16 -1.93
N ILE A 13 -12.61 -11.94 -1.38
CA ILE A 13 -11.95 -10.78 -1.99
C ILE A 13 -10.43 -10.98 -2.06
N SER A 14 -9.81 -11.50 -0.99
CA SER A 14 -8.37 -11.79 -0.96
C SER A 14 -8.00 -12.91 -1.94
N GLY A 15 -8.83 -13.95 -2.02
CA GLY A 15 -8.71 -15.02 -3.00
C GLY A 15 -8.88 -14.53 -4.43
N LEU A 16 -9.85 -13.63 -4.69
CA LEU A 16 -10.06 -13.00 -5.99
C LEU A 16 -8.87 -12.14 -6.41
N LEU A 17 -8.31 -11.36 -5.47
CA LEU A 17 -7.13 -10.53 -5.70
C LEU A 17 -5.89 -11.38 -5.96
N MET A 18 -5.66 -12.45 -5.18
CA MET A 18 -4.55 -13.39 -5.41
C MET A 18 -4.66 -14.11 -6.76
N SER A 19 -5.87 -14.52 -7.15
CA SER A 19 -6.11 -15.19 -8.43
C SER A 19 -6.02 -14.22 -9.62
N LEU A 20 -6.46 -12.97 -9.47
CA LEU A 20 -6.19 -11.90 -10.44
C LEU A 20 -4.69 -11.66 -10.60
N THR A 21 -3.93 -11.59 -9.51
CA THR A 21 -2.46 -11.43 -9.55
C THR A 21 -1.78 -12.63 -10.20
N ALA A 22 -2.20 -13.85 -9.89
CA ALA A 22 -1.67 -15.07 -10.49
C ALA A 22 -1.98 -15.15 -12.00
N MET A 23 -3.20 -14.83 -12.42
CA MET A 23 -3.59 -14.79 -13.84
C MET A 23 -2.82 -13.74 -14.64
N VAL A 24 -2.47 -12.62 -13.99
CA VAL A 24 -1.72 -11.52 -14.62
C VAL A 24 -0.21 -11.82 -14.66
N LEU A 25 0.32 -12.64 -13.73
CA LEU A 25 1.73 -13.10 -13.72
C LEU A 25 2.06 -14.17 -14.76
N LEU A 26 1.08 -14.97 -15.18
CA LEU A 26 1.27 -16.09 -16.11
C LEU A 26 1.19 -15.71 -17.60
N ARG A 27 0.99 -14.42 -17.94
CA ARG A 27 0.93 -13.97 -19.35
C ARG A 27 2.32 -13.65 -19.95
N PRO A 28 2.66 -14.20 -21.13
CA PRO A 28 3.79 -13.71 -21.93
C PRO A 28 3.58 -12.23 -22.29
N GLY A 29 4.61 -11.38 -22.09
CA GLY A 29 4.52 -9.91 -22.25
C GLY A 29 4.37 -9.12 -20.93
N GLY A 30 4.25 -9.81 -19.78
CA GLY A 30 4.04 -9.21 -18.45
C GLY A 30 5.23 -8.51 -17.79
N LYS A 31 6.19 -7.91 -18.53
CA LYS A 31 7.33 -7.19 -17.91
C LYS A 31 6.88 -6.06 -16.98
N ARG A 32 5.89 -5.27 -17.43
CA ARG A 32 5.33 -4.17 -16.63
C ARG A 32 4.67 -4.66 -15.35
N ILE A 33 3.85 -5.70 -15.44
CA ILE A 33 3.19 -6.32 -14.28
C ILE A 33 4.23 -6.86 -13.29
N ARG A 34 5.24 -7.58 -13.78
CA ARG A 34 6.30 -8.11 -12.92
C ARG A 34 7.06 -7.00 -12.20
N ALA A 35 7.42 -5.93 -12.90
CA ALA A 35 8.04 -4.76 -12.28
C ALA A 35 7.12 -4.08 -11.25
N SER A 36 5.81 -3.99 -11.53
CA SER A 36 4.82 -3.46 -10.57
C SER A 36 4.70 -4.34 -9.33
N LEU A 37 4.68 -5.68 -9.50
CA LEU A 37 4.64 -6.62 -8.39
C LEU A 37 5.90 -6.53 -7.54
N VAL A 38 7.08 -6.49 -8.16
CA VAL A 38 8.36 -6.33 -7.46
C VAL A 38 8.38 -5.01 -6.68
N ALA A 39 7.93 -3.92 -7.29
CA ALA A 39 7.81 -2.64 -6.59
C ALA A 39 6.85 -2.72 -5.40
N GLY A 40 5.69 -3.36 -5.57
CA GLY A 40 4.74 -3.62 -4.49
C GLY A 40 5.35 -4.45 -3.35
N LEU A 41 6.10 -5.51 -3.67
CA LEU A 41 6.79 -6.36 -2.69
C LEU A 41 7.87 -5.59 -1.92
N CYS A 42 8.71 -4.82 -2.60
CA CYS A 42 9.76 -4.02 -1.96
C CYS A 42 9.17 -2.99 -0.99
N VAL A 43 8.09 -2.32 -1.39
CA VAL A 43 7.44 -1.27 -0.58
C VAL A 43 6.67 -1.88 0.57
N ALA A 44 5.96 -2.99 0.36
CA ALA A 44 5.30 -3.70 1.45
C ALA A 44 6.31 -4.14 2.52
N PHE A 45 7.45 -4.70 2.09
CA PHE A 45 8.53 -5.05 3.01
C PHE A 45 9.12 -3.83 3.73
N GLY A 46 9.37 -2.73 3.01
CA GLY A 46 9.84 -1.48 3.60
C GLY A 46 8.85 -0.91 4.62
N ASN A 47 7.55 -0.92 4.31
CA ASN A 47 6.49 -0.50 5.22
C ASN A 47 6.43 -1.39 6.47
N PHE A 48 6.55 -2.72 6.31
CA PHE A 48 6.61 -3.64 7.45
C PHE A 48 7.79 -3.33 8.39
N LEU A 49 8.97 -3.05 7.84
CA LEU A 49 10.12 -2.63 8.66
C LEU A 49 9.87 -1.30 9.36
N LEU A 50 9.28 -0.31 8.67
CA LEU A 50 8.92 0.96 9.27
C LEU A 50 7.87 0.81 10.38
N GLU A 51 6.87 -0.05 10.19
CA GLU A 51 5.87 -0.36 11.23
C GLU A 51 6.52 -1.04 12.45
N ALA A 52 7.47 -1.96 12.24
CA ALA A 52 8.21 -2.61 13.31
C ALA A 52 9.07 -1.61 14.10
N ILE A 53 9.79 -0.72 13.39
CA ILE A 53 10.58 0.36 14.00
C ILE A 53 9.66 1.33 14.74
N ALA A 54 8.57 1.75 14.12
CA ALA A 54 7.60 2.68 14.71
C ALA A 54 6.98 2.12 15.99
N SER A 55 6.66 0.82 16.01
CA SER A 55 6.18 0.13 17.20
C SER A 55 7.25 0.07 18.30
N HIS A 56 8.50 -0.24 17.95
CA HIS A 56 9.62 -0.31 18.90
C HIS A 56 9.92 1.04 19.58
N TYR A 57 9.74 2.15 18.85
CA TYR A 57 9.98 3.51 19.36
C TYR A 57 8.70 4.23 19.84
N ASP A 58 7.59 3.52 20.04
CA ASP A 58 6.30 4.08 20.50
C ASP A 58 5.77 5.24 19.63
N ILE A 59 5.97 5.17 18.32
CA ILE A 59 5.50 6.17 17.35
C ILE A 59 4.06 5.88 16.95
N TYR A 60 3.76 4.71 16.41
CA TYR A 60 2.40 4.28 16.17
C TYR A 60 2.31 2.76 16.20
N TYR A 61 1.14 2.28 16.57
CA TYR A 61 0.81 0.88 16.58
C TYR A 61 -0.25 0.61 15.53
N VAL A 62 -0.01 -0.45 14.81
CA VAL A 62 -0.92 -1.00 13.84
C VAL A 62 -1.76 -2.05 14.54
N GLN A 63 -3.07 -1.82 14.57
CA GLN A 63 -4.03 -2.75 15.11
C GLN A 63 -4.85 -3.33 13.95
N GLY A 64 -5.24 -4.59 14.03
CA GLY A 64 -6.11 -5.22 13.03
C GLY A 64 -7.55 -5.10 13.47
N LEU A 65 -8.38 -4.58 12.57
CA LEU A 65 -9.84 -4.45 12.73
C LEU A 65 -10.53 -5.80 13.07
N LEU A 66 -9.90 -6.91 12.69
CA LEU A 66 -10.31 -8.29 12.93
C LEU A 66 -9.05 -9.13 13.22
N PRO A 67 -9.10 -10.18 14.08
CA PRO A 67 -7.94 -11.04 14.40
C PRO A 67 -7.23 -11.63 13.17
N VAL A 68 -7.97 -11.85 12.08
CA VAL A 68 -7.45 -12.38 10.81
C VAL A 68 -6.74 -11.30 9.98
N LEU A 69 -7.24 -10.06 10.00
CA LEU A 69 -6.62 -8.88 9.38
C LEU A 69 -5.47 -8.28 10.22
N ASN A 70 -5.38 -8.71 11.48
CA ASN A 70 -4.26 -8.47 12.38
C ASN A 70 -3.00 -9.23 11.97
N SER A 71 -3.09 -10.15 10.98
CA SER A 71 -1.89 -10.82 10.52
C SER A 71 -1.02 -9.84 9.73
N PRO A 72 0.29 -9.72 10.08
CA PRO A 72 1.25 -8.96 9.29
C PRO A 72 1.23 -9.36 7.80
N LEU A 73 0.84 -10.60 7.51
CA LEU A 73 0.69 -11.15 6.17
C LEU A 73 -0.44 -10.44 5.38
N CYS A 74 -1.65 -10.30 5.93
CA CYS A 74 -2.77 -9.66 5.23
C CYS A 74 -2.48 -8.18 4.92
N ARG A 75 -1.85 -7.47 5.86
CA ARG A 75 -1.47 -6.06 5.66
C ARG A 75 -0.34 -5.92 4.64
N ASN A 76 0.66 -6.80 4.68
CA ASN A 76 1.69 -6.85 3.63
C ASN A 76 1.09 -7.11 2.26
N ILE A 77 0.16 -8.06 2.14
CA ILE A 77 -0.53 -8.34 0.89
C ILE A 77 -1.27 -7.09 0.38
N ALA A 78 -2.03 -6.41 1.24
CA ALA A 78 -2.73 -5.17 0.87
C ALA A 78 -1.76 -4.09 0.36
N TRP A 79 -0.58 -3.93 0.99
CA TRP A 79 0.44 -3.01 0.54
C TRP A 79 1.07 -3.37 -0.80
N VAL A 80 1.24 -4.66 -1.11
CA VAL A 80 1.68 -5.10 -2.44
C VAL A 80 0.68 -4.66 -3.51
N PHE A 81 -0.61 -4.89 -3.27
CA PHE A 81 -1.67 -4.47 -4.20
C PHE A 81 -1.75 -2.95 -4.34
N LEU A 82 -1.64 -2.22 -3.23
CA LEU A 82 -1.63 -0.76 -3.24
C LEU A 82 -0.43 -0.22 -4.02
N GLY A 83 0.76 -0.80 -3.82
CA GLY A 83 1.96 -0.45 -4.58
C GLY A 83 1.82 -0.73 -6.08
N MET A 84 1.23 -1.87 -6.45
CA MET A 84 0.90 -2.17 -7.85
C MET A 84 -0.08 -1.16 -8.44
N ALA A 85 -1.15 -0.83 -7.71
CA ALA A 85 -2.14 0.16 -8.13
C ALA A 85 -1.48 1.54 -8.30
N PHE A 86 -0.62 1.95 -7.36
CA PHE A 86 0.11 3.21 -7.44
C PHE A 86 0.94 3.32 -8.70
N VAL A 87 1.67 2.24 -9.03
CA VAL A 87 2.47 2.16 -10.24
C VAL A 87 1.61 2.24 -11.50
N LEU A 88 0.58 1.41 -11.60
CA LEU A 88 -0.28 1.36 -12.79
C LEU A 88 -0.99 2.69 -13.04
N CYS A 89 -1.48 3.34 -12.00
CA CYS A 89 -2.08 4.67 -12.09
C CYS A 89 -1.04 5.75 -12.42
N SER A 90 0.19 5.65 -11.90
CA SER A 90 1.26 6.58 -12.26
C SER A 90 1.62 6.51 -13.75
N GLU A 91 1.53 5.34 -14.38
CA GLU A 91 1.76 5.18 -15.82
C GLU A 91 0.70 5.92 -16.66
N LEU A 92 -0.56 5.99 -16.19
CA LEU A 92 -1.62 6.74 -16.86
C LEU A 92 -1.32 8.24 -16.94
N THR A 93 -0.48 8.76 -16.04
CA THR A 93 -0.06 10.17 -16.09
C THR A 93 0.81 10.49 -17.31
N LYS A 94 1.46 9.49 -17.91
CA LYS A 94 2.30 9.67 -19.11
C LYS A 94 1.49 10.07 -20.35
N SER A 95 0.23 9.66 -20.42
CA SER A 95 -0.69 10.00 -21.52
C SER A 95 -1.44 11.32 -21.30
N MET A 96 -1.21 12.03 -20.20
CA MET A 96 -1.85 13.32 -19.91
C MET A 96 -1.12 14.49 -20.58
N PRO A 97 -1.79 15.65 -20.80
CA PRO A 97 -1.19 16.83 -21.45
C PRO A 97 0.09 17.36 -20.78
N HIS A 98 0.20 17.20 -19.45
CA HIS A 98 1.35 17.66 -18.66
C HIS A 98 1.89 16.52 -17.77
N PRO A 99 2.62 15.54 -18.32
CA PRO A 99 2.90 14.27 -17.65
C PRO A 99 3.70 14.41 -16.35
N ARG A 100 4.65 15.35 -16.28
CA ARG A 100 5.44 15.61 -15.06
C ARG A 100 4.58 16.22 -13.95
N LEU A 101 3.76 17.22 -14.30
CA LEU A 101 2.86 17.86 -13.34
C LEU A 101 1.79 16.87 -12.86
N SER A 102 1.19 16.11 -13.77
CA SER A 102 0.24 15.05 -13.47
C SER A 102 0.83 13.99 -12.53
N LEU A 103 2.09 13.59 -12.73
CA LEU A 103 2.77 12.66 -11.83
C LEU A 103 2.99 13.25 -10.44
N VAL A 104 3.40 14.52 -10.34
CA VAL A 104 3.57 15.20 -9.04
C VAL A 104 2.24 15.32 -8.30
N LEU A 105 1.18 15.76 -8.99
CA LEU A 105 -0.17 15.84 -8.42
C LEU A 105 -0.68 14.47 -7.99
N TYR A 106 -0.43 13.44 -8.80
CA TYR A 106 -0.77 12.06 -8.47
C TYR A 106 -0.09 11.60 -7.17
N ILE A 107 1.21 11.84 -7.03
CA ILE A 107 1.96 11.51 -5.81
C ILE A 107 1.39 12.26 -4.60
N LEU A 108 1.09 13.55 -4.74
CA LEU A 108 0.51 14.35 -3.65
C LEU A 108 -0.87 13.83 -3.24
N ILE A 109 -1.73 13.50 -4.20
CA ILE A 109 -3.06 12.92 -3.94
C ILE A 109 -2.92 11.57 -3.22
N ALA A 110 -2.01 10.71 -3.66
CA ALA A 110 -1.75 9.42 -3.02
C ALA A 110 -1.30 9.57 -1.56
N ILE A 111 -0.41 10.54 -1.27
CA ILE A 111 0.02 10.85 0.10
C ILE A 111 -1.17 11.33 0.95
N ILE A 112 -1.99 12.24 0.42
CA ILE A 112 -3.17 12.77 1.12
C ILE A 112 -4.18 11.64 1.41
N ILE A 113 -4.46 10.77 0.44
CA ILE A 113 -5.36 9.63 0.61
C ILE A 113 -4.82 8.68 1.69
N GLY A 114 -3.52 8.37 1.66
CA GLY A 114 -2.88 7.54 2.68
C GLY A 114 -3.03 8.12 4.08
N LEU A 115 -2.76 9.42 4.23
CA LEU A 115 -2.91 10.11 5.52
C LEU A 115 -4.36 10.15 6.01
N LEU A 116 -5.31 10.40 5.11
CA LEU A 116 -6.73 10.34 5.44
C LEU A 116 -7.12 8.93 5.87
N SER A 117 -6.61 7.89 5.22
CA SER A 117 -6.86 6.50 5.61
C SER A 117 -6.34 6.22 7.01
N ASP A 118 -5.12 6.64 7.34
CA ASP A 118 -4.54 6.44 8.67
C ASP A 118 -5.26 7.24 9.76
N TYR A 119 -5.70 8.46 9.43
CA TYR A 119 -6.54 9.29 10.30
C TYR A 119 -7.88 8.63 10.60
N LEU A 120 -8.56 8.15 9.55
CA LEU A 120 -9.80 7.39 9.71
C LEU A 120 -9.55 6.07 10.48
N GLY A 121 -8.41 5.44 10.22
CA GLY A 121 -7.91 4.26 10.91
C GLY A 121 -7.71 4.45 12.40
N THR A 122 -7.28 5.63 12.80
CA THR A 122 -7.04 5.99 14.20
C THR A 122 -8.31 6.45 14.91
N ARG A 123 -9.24 7.08 14.17
CA ARG A 123 -10.38 7.77 14.78
C ARG A 123 -11.71 7.01 14.71
N TRP A 124 -11.91 6.18 13.70
CA TRP A 124 -13.21 5.57 13.40
C TRP A 124 -13.16 4.06 13.23
N LEU A 125 -12.01 3.53 12.82
CA LEU A 125 -11.86 2.13 12.42
C LEU A 125 -10.98 1.32 13.39
N ASP A 126 -10.28 1.98 14.30
CA ASP A 126 -9.40 1.36 15.31
C ASP A 126 -8.38 0.36 14.73
N PHE A 127 -7.90 0.57 13.50
CA PHE A 127 -6.80 -0.23 12.92
C PHE A 127 -5.41 0.40 13.12
N MET A 128 -5.36 1.55 13.76
CA MET A 128 -4.12 2.26 14.05
C MET A 128 -4.29 3.06 15.33
N SER A 129 -3.21 3.25 16.07
CA SER A 129 -3.19 4.14 17.23
C SER A 129 -1.84 4.83 17.31
N LEU A 130 -1.83 6.13 17.55
CA LEU A 130 -0.60 6.87 17.82
C LEU A 130 -0.03 6.48 19.18
N GLY A 131 1.27 6.23 19.23
CA GLY A 131 2.02 6.04 20.46
C GLY A 131 2.45 7.38 21.08
N LYS A 132 3.17 7.33 22.20
CA LYS A 132 3.57 8.53 22.95
C LYS A 132 4.50 9.46 22.18
N ASN A 133 5.34 8.90 21.32
CA ASN A 133 6.26 9.64 20.46
C ASN A 133 5.67 9.90 19.07
N GLY A 134 4.43 9.45 18.84
CA GLY A 134 3.72 9.55 17.59
C GLY A 134 3.15 10.93 17.30
N ASN A 135 3.30 11.37 16.06
CA ASN A 135 2.55 12.51 15.56
C ASN A 135 2.28 12.37 14.06
N TRP A 136 1.32 13.15 13.56
CA TRP A 136 0.91 13.13 12.15
C TRP A 136 2.00 13.58 11.18
N LEU A 137 2.98 14.37 11.65
CA LEU A 137 4.11 14.78 10.81
C LEU A 137 5.02 13.58 10.50
N ILE A 138 5.25 12.67 11.45
CA ILE A 138 6.01 11.44 11.23
C ILE A 138 5.28 10.52 10.23
N ILE A 139 3.96 10.35 10.39
CA ILE A 139 3.13 9.56 9.46
C ILE A 139 3.17 10.18 8.05
N PHE A 140 3.10 11.51 7.94
CA PHE A 140 3.29 12.22 6.67
C PHE A 140 4.62 11.89 6.03
N PHE A 141 5.72 11.90 6.79
CA PHE A 141 7.04 11.55 6.26
C PHE A 141 7.12 10.09 5.77
N ILE A 142 6.42 9.16 6.43
CA ILE A 142 6.33 7.76 5.98
C ILE A 142 5.64 7.69 4.61
N TRP A 143 4.50 8.34 4.43
CA TRP A 143 3.82 8.37 3.13
C TRP A 143 4.63 9.12 2.05
N ALA A 144 5.22 10.26 2.42
CA ALA A 144 6.03 11.07 1.52
C ALA A 144 7.33 10.38 1.08
N THR A 145 7.77 9.35 1.79
CA THR A 145 8.92 8.52 1.39
C THR A 145 8.49 7.26 0.64
N LEU A 146 7.50 6.51 1.15
CA LEU A 146 7.05 5.25 0.56
C LEU A 146 6.39 5.42 -0.82
N VAL A 147 5.55 6.43 -1.01
CA VAL A 147 4.84 6.64 -2.29
C VAL A 147 5.83 6.95 -3.43
N PRO A 148 6.75 7.93 -3.30
CA PRO A 148 7.77 8.14 -4.32
C PRO A 148 8.71 6.95 -4.49
N ALA A 149 9.09 6.27 -3.39
CA ALA A 149 9.93 5.07 -3.46
C ALA A 149 9.28 3.97 -4.29
N THR A 150 7.96 3.78 -4.17
CA THR A 150 7.21 2.81 -4.99
C THR A 150 7.38 3.07 -6.49
N VAL A 151 7.20 4.32 -6.90
CA VAL A 151 7.33 4.74 -8.31
C VAL A 151 8.79 4.61 -8.78
N LEU A 152 9.75 4.93 -7.92
CA LEU A 152 11.17 4.83 -8.23
C LEU A 152 11.61 3.38 -8.42
N VAL A 153 11.26 2.49 -7.49
CA VAL A 153 11.56 1.06 -7.54
C VAL A 153 10.97 0.46 -8.82
N TYR A 154 9.72 0.78 -9.14
CA TYR A 154 9.13 0.35 -10.40
C TYR A 154 9.93 0.82 -11.62
N LYS A 155 10.36 2.09 -11.67
CA LYS A 155 11.18 2.61 -12.78
C LYS A 155 12.51 1.87 -12.93
N ILE A 156 13.12 1.44 -11.83
CA ILE A 156 14.36 0.65 -11.85
C ILE A 156 14.11 -0.72 -12.48
N PHE A 157 13.08 -1.43 -12.03
CA PHE A 157 12.78 -2.80 -12.49
C PHE A 157 12.03 -2.87 -13.83
N SER A 158 11.50 -1.75 -14.31
CA SER A 158 10.83 -1.67 -15.62
C SER A 158 11.76 -1.20 -16.74
N ARG A 159 12.94 -0.66 -16.43
CA ARG A 159 13.97 -0.31 -17.43
C ARG A 159 14.56 -1.59 -18.05
N ASP A 160 14.96 -1.46 -19.31
CA ASP A 160 15.56 -2.53 -20.12
C ASP A 160 16.99 -2.85 -19.68
#